data_AF-A0A940FUC1-F1
#
_entry.id   AF-A0A940FUC1-F1
#
_cell.length_a   1.000
_cell.length_b   1.000
_cell.length_c   1.000
_cell.angle_alpha   90.00
_cell.angle_beta   90.00
_cell.angle_gamma   90.00
#
_symmetry.space_group_name_H-M   'P 1'
#
loop_
_entity.id
_entity.type
_entity.pdbx_description
1 polymer ?
#
loop_
_entity_poly.entity_id
_entity_poly.type
_entity_poly.pdbx_seq_one_letter_code
_entity_poly.pdbx_strand_id
1 'polypeptide(L)'
;MSDTTEGYALPVDLVPTPTREYNLVSAHEGAIRQTFRPAITFSATDISDLTTEAPQALPLPLPLPKPLPLPFDFSSRMLVFKQDPTVTEIGVRKVLVRGLTTTGPRNSRIQLQGVAPVAPNSMNDFIQSPGTEGFDAVHTFAVVQQTLVMAQRAAGATIKWQWNSTTNTDPINVSPRAGITMNAFYSRNEKALKFFQFAKPGAPAPAPMIFTCRSLDIVAHETGHAILDSLKPGWIGASSNPQTGALHEAFGDLTAIFLALSQLDQAEALIVLTKGNLHNKNFLSSMAEEFGPALGRDNGLRNADNDKKMSEVSSEVHDLSQVFTGGIYDVLADMFAHDRNLSKEDEALTLVQTGRYLYSLLLRGIQGAPAANATFANVVNQMLTITAADGKPVEYRNFLRNHFTVRQVVVSPTPLTQDFKGKAELMAVNHPHLTVQASGLQDRSRCCGTMRLREYQTDESMFEEELKMLRKGIGGTSK
;
A
#
# COMPACT_ATOMS: atom_id res chain seq x y z
N MET A 1 -5.33 -35.24 23.56
CA MET A 1 -5.61 -36.38 22.66
C MET A 1 -7.06 -36.23 22.23
N SER A 2 -7.44 -35.90 21.00
CA SER A 2 -6.80 -35.89 19.68
C SER A 2 -6.83 -34.49 19.07
N ASP A 3 -5.72 -34.13 18.44
CA ASP A 3 -5.53 -32.96 17.58
C ASP A 3 -6.13 -33.28 16.20
N THR A 4 -7.21 -32.60 15.82
CA THR A 4 -7.71 -32.60 14.44
C THR A 4 -7.46 -31.22 13.87
N THR A 5 -6.20 -30.90 13.66
CA THR A 5 -5.77 -29.94 12.67
C THR A 5 -6.04 -30.57 11.30
N GLU A 6 -7.09 -30.12 10.60
CA GLU A 6 -7.14 -30.25 9.15
C GLU A 6 -5.96 -29.45 8.60
N GLY A 7 -4.83 -30.15 8.42
CA GLY A 7 -3.63 -29.58 7.86
C GLY A 7 -3.92 -29.15 6.43
N TYR A 8 -3.92 -27.84 6.19
CA TYR A 8 -3.58 -27.29 4.88
C TYR A 8 -2.14 -27.72 4.57
N ALA A 9 -1.97 -28.95 4.06
CA ALA A 9 -0.71 -29.39 3.49
C ALA A 9 -0.35 -28.40 2.39
N LEU A 10 0.83 -27.77 2.49
CA LEU A 10 1.36 -26.91 1.43
C LEU A 10 1.37 -27.73 0.14
N PRO A 11 0.60 -27.36 -0.90
CA PRO A 11 0.69 -28.09 -2.15
C PRO A 11 2.12 -27.97 -2.70
N VAL A 12 2.58 -29.05 -3.33
CA VAL A 12 4.00 -29.25 -3.73
C VAL A 12 4.47 -28.17 -4.72
N ASP A 13 3.55 -27.54 -5.42
CA ASP A 13 3.76 -26.37 -6.29
C ASP A 13 4.20 -25.11 -5.53
N LEU A 14 3.88 -24.98 -4.23
CA LEU A 14 4.28 -23.86 -3.39
C LEU A 14 5.72 -23.97 -2.86
N VAL A 15 6.30 -25.16 -2.84
CA VAL A 15 7.71 -25.41 -2.50
C VAL A 15 8.45 -25.85 -3.76
N PRO A 16 9.08 -24.93 -4.51
CA PRO A 16 9.72 -25.30 -5.77
C PRO A 16 10.94 -26.16 -5.46
N THR A 17 10.78 -27.47 -5.65
CA THR A 17 11.90 -28.33 -6.03
C THR A 17 11.84 -28.38 -7.54
N PRO A 18 12.81 -27.84 -8.30
CA PRO A 18 12.87 -28.10 -9.73
C PRO A 18 12.82 -29.62 -9.89
N THR A 19 11.84 -30.14 -10.64
CA THR A 19 11.80 -31.58 -10.86
C THR A 19 13.12 -31.98 -11.50
N ARG A 20 13.65 -33.15 -11.13
CA ARG A 20 14.90 -33.66 -11.68
C ARG A 20 14.88 -33.65 -13.22
N GLU A 21 13.70 -33.88 -13.79
CA GLU A 21 13.41 -33.79 -15.23
C GLU A 21 13.55 -32.37 -15.79
N TYR A 22 13.04 -31.33 -15.14
CA TYR A 22 13.19 -29.94 -15.57
C TYR A 22 14.67 -29.50 -15.59
N ASN A 23 15.45 -29.91 -14.59
CA ASN A 23 16.88 -29.62 -14.52
C ASN A 23 17.67 -30.35 -15.62
N LEU A 24 17.31 -31.60 -15.92
CA LEU A 24 17.96 -32.37 -16.98
C LEU A 24 17.68 -31.78 -18.37
N VAL A 25 16.44 -31.33 -18.63
CA VAL A 25 16.06 -30.69 -19.91
C VAL A 25 16.73 -29.33 -20.08
N SER A 26 16.72 -28.46 -19.05
CA SER A 26 17.41 -27.16 -19.10
C SER A 26 18.93 -27.28 -19.26
N ALA A 27 19.55 -28.28 -18.62
CA ALA A 27 20.97 -28.56 -18.80
C ALA A 27 21.29 -29.04 -20.23
N HIS A 28 20.39 -29.85 -20.83
CA HIS A 28 20.53 -30.29 -22.22
C HIS A 28 20.35 -29.14 -23.23
N GLU A 29 19.37 -28.26 -23.02
CA GLU A 29 19.12 -27.10 -23.90
C GLU A 29 20.25 -26.05 -23.81
N GLY A 30 20.83 -25.86 -22.63
CA GLY A 30 22.00 -25.02 -22.43
C GLY A 30 23.24 -25.53 -23.17
N ALA A 31 23.41 -26.86 -23.26
CA ALA A 31 24.50 -27.50 -24.00
C ALA A 31 24.29 -27.44 -25.52
N ILE A 32 23.05 -27.57 -26.01
CA ILE A 32 22.72 -27.53 -27.45
C ILE A 32 22.90 -26.13 -28.04
N ARG A 33 22.71 -25.07 -27.25
CA ARG A 33 22.95 -23.68 -27.70
C ARG A 33 24.42 -23.35 -27.98
N GLN A 34 25.38 -24.17 -27.51
CA GLN A 34 26.81 -23.94 -27.77
C GLN A 34 27.35 -24.57 -29.06
N THR A 35 26.56 -25.35 -29.80
CA THR A 35 27.08 -26.16 -30.93
C THR A 35 26.48 -25.85 -32.32
N PHE A 36 25.74 -24.76 -32.51
CA PHE A 36 25.37 -24.33 -33.86
C PHE A 36 26.51 -23.56 -34.54
N ARG A 37 27.41 -24.31 -35.20
CA ARG A 37 28.18 -23.77 -36.34
C ARG A 37 27.23 -23.63 -37.54
N PRO A 38 27.33 -22.57 -38.36
CA PRO A 38 26.49 -22.44 -39.55
C PRO A 38 26.86 -23.52 -40.56
N ALA A 39 25.87 -24.33 -40.94
CA ALA A 39 26.01 -25.38 -41.95
C ALA A 39 25.72 -24.80 -43.34
N ILE A 40 26.72 -24.21 -44.01
CA ILE A 40 26.73 -24.07 -45.47
C ILE A 40 28.19 -24.18 -45.94
N THR A 41 28.57 -25.33 -46.50
CA THR A 41 29.82 -25.53 -47.24
C THR A 41 29.51 -25.34 -48.73
N PHE A 42 29.98 -24.24 -49.33
CA PHE A 42 30.00 -24.10 -50.78
C PHE A 42 31.22 -24.86 -51.33
N SER A 43 30.96 -25.82 -52.22
CA SER A 43 32.00 -26.52 -52.99
C SER A 43 32.49 -25.60 -54.10
N ALA A 44 33.74 -25.17 -54.03
CA ALA A 44 34.41 -24.43 -55.09
C ALA A 44 34.95 -25.40 -56.15
N THR A 45 34.36 -25.37 -57.34
CA THR A 45 35.02 -25.80 -58.57
C THR A 45 34.83 -24.70 -59.61
N ASP A 46 35.94 -24.42 -60.30
CA ASP A 46 36.14 -23.49 -61.42
C ASP A 46 36.53 -22.06 -61.04
N ILE A 47 37.85 -21.86 -61.09
CA ILE A 47 38.55 -20.58 -61.19
C ILE A 47 38.70 -20.26 -62.69
N SER A 48 38.16 -19.14 -63.16
CA SER A 48 38.84 -18.24 -64.11
C SER A 48 37.94 -17.07 -64.48
N ASP A 49 38.53 -15.86 -64.47
CA ASP A 49 37.95 -14.57 -64.87
C ASP A 49 36.87 -13.96 -63.97
N LEU A 50 37.30 -13.00 -63.13
CA LEU A 50 36.90 -11.59 -63.23
C LEU A 50 37.55 -10.78 -62.11
N THR A 51 38.24 -9.72 -62.50
CA THR A 51 38.72 -8.64 -61.65
C THR A 51 37.55 -7.87 -61.04
N THR A 52 37.35 -7.96 -59.73
CA THR A 52 36.62 -6.96 -58.94
C THR A 52 37.14 -7.00 -57.50
N GLU A 53 37.50 -5.83 -56.96
CA GLU A 53 37.86 -5.65 -55.56
C GLU A 53 36.83 -6.33 -54.65
N ALA A 54 37.30 -7.21 -53.75
CA ALA A 54 36.46 -7.75 -52.71
C ALA A 54 35.99 -6.58 -51.81
N PRO A 55 34.68 -6.43 -51.55
CA PRO A 55 34.23 -5.42 -50.60
C PRO A 55 34.91 -5.70 -49.25
N GLN A 56 35.61 -4.70 -48.70
CA GLN A 56 36.15 -4.79 -47.36
C GLN A 56 35.00 -5.18 -46.42
N ALA A 57 35.09 -6.37 -45.82
CA ALA A 57 34.16 -6.79 -44.79
C ALA A 57 34.23 -5.75 -43.67
N LEU A 58 33.16 -4.97 -43.49
CA LEU A 58 33.03 -4.11 -42.33
C LEU A 58 33.20 -4.99 -41.09
N PRO A 59 34.01 -4.58 -40.10
CA PRO A 59 34.19 -5.35 -38.88
C PRO A 59 32.80 -5.60 -38.27
N LEU A 60 32.51 -6.87 -37.96
CA LEU A 60 31.29 -7.24 -37.24
C LEU A 60 31.15 -6.30 -36.03
N PRO A 61 29.99 -5.64 -35.85
CA PRO A 61 29.77 -4.81 -34.67
C PRO A 61 30.05 -5.67 -33.45
N LEU A 62 30.86 -5.16 -32.51
CA LEU A 62 30.99 -5.79 -31.20
C LEU A 62 29.58 -6.07 -30.68
N PRO A 63 29.25 -7.31 -30.26
CA PRO A 63 27.93 -7.59 -29.73
C PRO A 63 27.71 -6.61 -28.57
N LEU A 64 26.62 -5.83 -28.68
CA LEU A 64 26.19 -4.95 -27.60
C LEU A 64 26.23 -5.77 -26.30
N PRO A 65 26.88 -5.29 -25.23
CA PRO A 65 26.90 -6.01 -23.97
C PRO A 65 25.46 -6.33 -23.61
N LYS A 66 25.11 -7.62 -23.61
CA LYS A 66 23.80 -8.05 -23.15
C LYS A 66 23.66 -7.50 -21.74
N PRO A 67 22.60 -6.75 -21.41
CA PRO A 67 22.37 -6.36 -20.04
C PRO A 67 22.30 -7.66 -19.23
N LEU A 68 23.35 -7.97 -18.50
CA LEU A 68 23.28 -9.01 -17.48
C LEU A 68 22.23 -8.49 -16.50
N PRO A 69 21.13 -9.24 -16.23
CA PRO A 69 20.23 -8.85 -15.16
C PRO A 69 21.09 -8.67 -13.93
N LEU A 70 21.00 -7.50 -13.28
CA LEU A 70 21.75 -7.20 -12.07
C LEU A 70 21.62 -8.42 -11.15
N PRO A 71 22.72 -9.11 -10.77
CA PRO A 71 22.62 -10.21 -9.83
C PRO A 71 22.01 -9.63 -8.56
N PHE A 72 20.80 -10.07 -8.23
CA PHE A 72 20.19 -9.71 -6.96
C PHE A 72 20.89 -10.57 -5.90
N ASP A 73 22.00 -10.07 -5.36
CA ASP A 73 22.82 -10.84 -4.41
C ASP A 73 22.01 -11.28 -3.17
N PHE A 74 20.90 -10.58 -2.87
CA PHE A 74 19.98 -10.94 -1.79
C PHE A 74 18.52 -10.71 -2.18
N SER A 75 17.77 -11.81 -2.28
CA SER A 75 16.30 -11.79 -2.33
C SER A 75 15.73 -13.04 -1.66
N SER A 76 14.47 -12.96 -1.26
CA SER A 76 13.75 -14.04 -0.57
C SER A 76 12.35 -14.16 -1.14
N ARG A 77 11.94 -15.39 -1.46
CA ARG A 77 10.54 -15.69 -1.78
C ARG A 77 9.76 -15.85 -0.49
N MET A 78 8.54 -15.32 -0.48
CA MET A 78 7.63 -15.37 0.67
C MET A 78 6.22 -15.67 0.20
N LEU A 79 5.43 -16.37 1.01
CA LEU A 79 3.99 -16.53 0.74
C LEU A 79 3.19 -15.44 1.47
N VAL A 80 2.20 -14.89 0.79
CA VAL A 80 1.27 -13.89 1.34
C VAL A 80 -0.15 -14.21 0.90
N PHE A 81 -1.14 -13.89 1.74
CA PHE A 81 -2.51 -13.75 1.25
C PHE A 81 -2.56 -12.61 0.24
N LYS A 82 -3.26 -12.82 -0.88
CA LYS A 82 -3.40 -11.79 -1.91
C LYS A 82 -4.31 -10.66 -1.45
N GLN A 83 -5.33 -10.98 -0.64
CA GLN A 83 -6.21 -10.02 0.02
C GLN A 83 -6.59 -10.52 1.42
N ASP A 84 -7.69 -10.02 2.01
CA ASP A 84 -8.30 -10.61 3.19
C ASP A 84 -8.55 -12.13 3.01
N PRO A 85 -8.33 -12.97 4.04
CA PRO A 85 -8.46 -14.43 3.93
C PRO A 85 -9.84 -14.91 3.48
N THR A 86 -10.88 -14.08 3.62
CA THR A 86 -12.23 -14.40 3.14
C THR A 86 -12.39 -14.27 1.63
N VAL A 87 -11.48 -13.58 0.93
CA VAL A 87 -11.42 -13.47 -0.54
C VAL A 87 -10.73 -14.69 -1.12
N THR A 88 -11.36 -15.85 -0.92
CA THR A 88 -10.77 -17.17 -1.21
C THR A 88 -10.46 -17.43 -2.68
N GLU A 89 -11.17 -16.76 -3.61
CA GLU A 89 -11.01 -16.93 -5.06
C GLU A 89 -9.57 -16.65 -5.54
N ILE A 90 -8.93 -15.60 -5.02
CA ILE A 90 -7.59 -15.19 -5.44
C ILE A 90 -6.49 -15.83 -4.58
N GLY A 91 -6.81 -16.21 -3.34
CA GLY A 91 -5.98 -17.06 -2.48
C GLY A 91 -4.65 -16.45 -2.04
N VAL A 92 -3.59 -17.25 -2.07
CA VAL A 92 -2.22 -16.85 -1.72
C VAL A 92 -1.34 -16.69 -2.94
N ARG A 93 -0.27 -15.88 -2.84
CA ARG A 93 0.77 -15.77 -3.87
C ARG A 93 2.16 -15.85 -3.26
N LYS A 94 3.13 -16.22 -4.11
CA LYS A 94 4.54 -15.99 -3.83
C LYS A 94 4.89 -14.55 -4.21
N VAL A 95 5.61 -13.87 -3.34
CA VAL A 95 6.20 -12.56 -3.62
C VAL A 95 7.71 -12.66 -3.52
N LEU A 96 8.40 -11.86 -4.32
CA LEU A 96 9.84 -11.70 -4.24
C LEU A 96 10.16 -10.44 -3.43
N VAL A 97 10.67 -10.62 -2.22
CA VAL A 97 11.20 -9.53 -1.40
C VAL A 97 12.66 -9.33 -1.75
N ARG A 98 13.00 -8.13 -2.21
CA ARG A 98 14.37 -7.76 -2.58
C ARG A 98 15.13 -7.18 -1.39
N GLY A 99 16.43 -7.45 -1.34
CA GLY A 99 17.33 -7.01 -0.28
C GLY A 99 17.61 -8.11 0.74
N LEU A 100 18.59 -7.86 1.60
CA LEU A 100 18.98 -8.80 2.66
C LEU A 100 17.84 -8.93 3.68
N THR A 101 17.33 -10.15 3.82
CA THR A 101 16.36 -10.54 4.84
C THR A 101 16.99 -11.65 5.69
N THR A 102 16.94 -11.51 7.02
CA THR A 102 17.52 -12.48 7.96
C THR A 102 16.46 -13.15 8.84
N THR A 103 16.84 -14.19 9.59
CA THR A 103 15.98 -14.98 10.48
C THR A 103 15.09 -14.14 11.40
N GLY A 104 13.84 -14.58 11.56
CA GLY A 104 12.75 -13.79 12.11
C GLY A 104 12.53 -12.60 11.18
N PRO A 105 11.88 -12.80 10.01
CA PRO A 105 12.13 -12.02 8.81
C PRO A 105 12.28 -10.54 9.15
N ARG A 106 13.51 -10.05 8.99
CA ARG A 106 13.92 -8.69 9.38
C ARG A 106 14.93 -8.14 8.40
N ASN A 107 14.94 -6.82 8.29
CA ASN A 107 15.93 -6.05 7.55
C ASN A 107 16.24 -4.74 8.31
N SER A 108 16.97 -3.81 7.68
CA SER A 108 17.33 -2.54 8.30
C SER A 108 16.16 -1.61 8.60
N ARG A 109 14.96 -1.90 8.08
CA ARG A 109 13.77 -1.05 8.20
C ARG A 109 12.67 -1.68 9.02
N ILE A 110 12.60 -3.01 9.10
CA ILE A 110 11.49 -3.76 9.71
C ILE A 110 12.07 -4.87 10.58
N GLN A 111 11.56 -4.98 11.80
CA GLN A 111 11.91 -6.02 12.76
C GLN A 111 10.64 -6.67 13.33
N LEU A 112 10.54 -8.00 13.29
CA LEU A 112 9.43 -8.71 13.92
C LEU A 112 9.67 -8.92 15.41
N GLN A 113 8.58 -8.93 16.19
CA GLN A 113 8.55 -9.27 17.61
C GLN A 113 7.24 -9.97 18.00
N GLY A 114 7.23 -10.60 19.17
CA GLY A 114 6.01 -11.26 19.69
C GLY A 114 5.59 -12.55 18.98
N VAL A 115 6.43 -13.08 18.09
CA VAL A 115 6.25 -14.36 17.40
C VAL A 115 7.57 -15.13 17.34
N ALA A 116 7.50 -16.45 17.21
CA ALA A 116 8.70 -17.27 17.04
C ALA A 116 9.50 -16.86 15.77
N PRO A 117 10.84 -16.78 15.84
CA PRO A 117 11.65 -16.40 14.68
C PRO A 117 11.60 -17.48 13.60
N VAL A 118 11.17 -17.11 12.39
CA VAL A 118 11.18 -18.00 11.22
C VAL A 118 12.54 -17.91 10.52
N ALA A 119 13.24 -19.03 10.37
CA ALA A 119 14.49 -19.10 9.61
C ALA A 119 14.21 -19.30 8.11
N PRO A 120 15.04 -18.76 7.21
CA PRO A 120 14.95 -19.06 5.80
C PRO A 120 15.40 -20.51 5.51
N ASN A 121 14.94 -21.06 4.39
CA ASN A 121 15.44 -22.33 3.86
C ASN A 121 16.82 -22.17 3.18
N SER A 122 17.37 -23.26 2.62
CA SER A 122 18.66 -23.25 1.92
C SER A 122 18.73 -22.34 0.69
N MET A 123 17.59 -21.93 0.15
CA MET A 123 17.46 -20.99 -0.98
C MET A 123 17.26 -19.54 -0.51
N ASN A 124 17.40 -19.27 0.78
CA ASN A 124 17.11 -17.98 1.41
C ASN A 124 15.63 -17.54 1.33
N ASP A 125 14.70 -18.50 1.24
CA ASP A 125 13.26 -18.21 1.19
C ASP A 125 12.55 -18.49 2.51
N PHE A 126 11.47 -17.76 2.75
CA PHE A 126 10.59 -17.93 3.91
C PHE A 126 9.24 -18.46 3.42
N ILE A 127 9.15 -19.77 3.19
CA ILE A 127 7.92 -20.43 2.72
C ILE A 127 7.29 -21.14 3.91
N GLN A 128 6.08 -20.72 4.30
CA GLN A 128 5.35 -21.22 5.48
C GLN A 128 3.91 -21.55 5.09
N SER A 129 3.29 -22.50 5.78
CA SER A 129 1.92 -22.93 5.50
C SER A 129 0.91 -21.86 5.91
N PRO A 130 -0.01 -21.42 5.03
CA PRO A 130 -1.09 -20.49 5.38
C PRO A 130 -1.82 -20.92 6.66
N GLY A 131 -2.14 -19.96 7.52
CA GLY A 131 -2.83 -20.22 8.79
C GLY A 131 -1.94 -20.60 9.98
N THR A 132 -0.63 -20.80 9.77
CA THR A 132 0.34 -21.02 10.86
C THR A 132 0.91 -19.70 11.42
N GLU A 133 1.44 -19.73 12.65
CA GLU A 133 2.13 -18.57 13.22
C GLU A 133 3.35 -18.14 12.38
N GLY A 134 4.09 -19.12 11.83
CA GLY A 134 5.22 -18.84 10.94
C GLY A 134 4.78 -18.11 9.66
N PHE A 135 3.63 -18.49 9.09
CA PHE A 135 3.05 -17.77 7.96
C PHE A 135 2.62 -16.36 8.35
N ASP A 136 1.97 -16.18 9.50
CA ASP A 136 1.57 -14.84 9.96
C ASP A 136 2.79 -13.91 10.08
N ALA A 137 3.91 -14.42 10.60
CA ALA A 137 5.17 -13.69 10.66
C ALA A 137 5.69 -13.26 9.27
N VAL A 138 5.80 -14.22 8.34
CA VAL A 138 6.30 -13.99 6.99
C VAL A 138 5.39 -13.06 6.19
N HIS A 139 4.08 -13.33 6.23
CA HIS A 139 3.06 -12.57 5.51
C HIS A 139 3.06 -11.11 5.96
N THR A 140 3.00 -10.87 7.27
CA THR A 140 2.97 -9.50 7.82
C THR A 140 4.23 -8.72 7.41
N PHE A 141 5.42 -9.33 7.56
CA PHE A 141 6.67 -8.71 7.13
C PHE A 141 6.67 -8.35 5.63
N ALA A 142 6.25 -9.30 4.80
CA ALA A 142 6.22 -9.12 3.35
C ALA A 142 5.27 -7.99 2.96
N VAL A 143 4.06 -7.91 3.54
CA VAL A 143 3.09 -6.85 3.24
C VAL A 143 3.64 -5.48 3.69
N VAL A 144 4.18 -5.34 4.90
CA VAL A 144 4.81 -4.08 5.36
C VAL A 144 5.92 -3.64 4.40
N GLN A 145 6.77 -4.57 3.97
CA GLN A 145 7.84 -4.29 3.02
C GLN A 145 7.30 -3.89 1.64
N GLN A 146 6.28 -4.56 1.12
CA GLN A 146 5.65 -4.22 -0.16
C GLN A 146 5.04 -2.81 -0.12
N THR A 147 4.33 -2.47 0.96
CA THR A 147 3.74 -1.15 1.17
C THR A 147 4.79 -0.04 1.21
N LEU A 148 5.86 -0.23 2.00
CA LEU A 148 6.97 0.74 2.07
C LEU A 148 7.62 0.94 0.70
N VAL A 149 7.90 -0.15 -0.03
CA VAL A 149 8.56 -0.08 -1.34
C VAL A 149 7.63 0.52 -2.40
N MET A 150 6.30 0.32 -2.30
CA MET A 150 5.32 1.00 -3.15
C MET A 150 5.34 2.52 -2.90
N ALA A 151 5.25 2.95 -1.64
CA ALA A 151 5.28 4.36 -1.27
C ALA A 151 6.58 5.05 -1.70
N GLN A 152 7.74 4.41 -1.49
CA GLN A 152 9.02 4.95 -1.93
C GLN A 152 9.12 5.10 -3.46
N ARG A 153 8.59 4.13 -4.21
CA ARG A 153 8.52 4.22 -5.69
C ARG A 153 7.65 5.40 -6.12
N ALA A 154 6.50 5.57 -5.48
CA ALA A 154 5.56 6.64 -5.80
C ALA A 154 6.06 8.03 -5.39
N ALA A 155 6.84 8.13 -4.30
CA ALA A 155 7.50 9.35 -3.84
C ALA A 155 8.80 9.67 -4.62
N GLY A 156 9.38 8.70 -5.32
CA GLY A 156 10.68 8.85 -5.99
C GLY A 156 11.87 8.98 -5.04
N ALA A 157 11.68 8.67 -3.76
CA ALA A 157 12.70 8.86 -2.72
C ALA A 157 12.55 7.82 -1.60
N THR A 158 13.60 7.65 -0.80
CA THR A 158 13.52 6.85 0.44
C THR A 158 12.65 7.57 1.46
N ILE A 159 11.70 6.84 2.03
CA ILE A 159 10.88 7.30 3.16
C ILE A 159 11.54 6.76 4.42
N LYS A 160 11.85 7.63 5.37
CA LYS A 160 12.38 7.25 6.68
C LYS A 160 11.21 6.96 7.63
N TRP A 161 11.42 6.27 8.75
CA TRP A 161 10.41 6.31 9.80
C TRP A 161 10.46 7.66 10.51
N GLN A 162 9.34 8.10 11.10
CA GLN A 162 9.25 9.44 11.69
C GLN A 162 10.37 9.70 12.71
N TRP A 163 10.70 8.68 13.53
CA TRP A 163 11.75 8.75 14.55
C TRP A 163 13.18 8.66 14.01
N ASN A 164 13.37 8.39 12.72
CA ASN A 164 14.70 8.25 12.16
C ASN A 164 15.40 9.61 11.98
N SER A 165 16.65 9.65 12.43
CA SER A 165 17.57 10.80 12.38
C SER A 165 18.99 10.31 12.07
N THR A 166 19.96 11.21 12.08
CA THR A 166 21.39 10.85 11.98
C THR A 166 21.90 10.00 13.14
N THR A 167 21.18 10.00 14.27
CA THR A 167 21.55 9.30 15.51
C THR A 167 20.61 8.15 15.87
N ASN A 168 19.46 8.06 15.19
CA ASN A 168 18.47 7.00 15.39
C ASN A 168 18.08 6.40 14.04
N THR A 169 18.46 5.15 13.81
CA THR A 169 18.11 4.39 12.60
C THR A 169 17.26 3.17 12.94
N ASP A 170 16.53 3.21 14.05
CA ASP A 170 15.77 2.06 14.53
C ASP A 170 14.73 1.64 13.49
N PRO A 171 14.58 0.32 13.25
CA PRO A 171 13.51 -0.20 12.41
C PRO A 171 12.15 0.00 13.08
N ILE A 172 11.08 -0.20 12.32
CA ILE A 172 9.74 -0.37 12.89
C ILE A 172 9.61 -1.79 13.42
N ASN A 173 9.15 -1.92 14.67
CA ASN A 173 8.79 -3.18 15.30
C ASN A 173 7.43 -3.64 14.77
N VAL A 174 7.29 -4.89 14.36
CA VAL A 174 6.05 -5.43 13.81
C VAL A 174 5.66 -6.63 14.64
N SER A 175 4.46 -6.58 15.23
CA SER A 175 3.93 -7.61 16.13
C SER A 175 2.70 -8.26 15.49
N PRO A 176 2.84 -9.35 14.72
CA PRO A 176 1.71 -10.04 14.08
C PRO A 176 0.67 -10.57 15.08
N ARG A 177 1.10 -10.87 16.31
CA ARG A 177 0.27 -11.42 17.39
C ARG A 177 0.53 -10.69 18.71
N ALA A 178 0.22 -9.40 18.75
CA ALA A 178 0.47 -8.50 19.87
C ALA A 178 -0.38 -8.79 21.13
N GLY A 179 -1.44 -9.59 21.01
CA GLY A 179 -2.32 -9.98 22.12
C GLY A 179 -3.72 -10.36 21.65
N ILE A 180 -4.64 -10.50 22.61
CA ILE A 180 -6.04 -10.87 22.35
C ILE A 180 -6.94 -9.64 22.47
N THR A 181 -7.34 -9.07 21.33
CA THR A 181 -8.32 -7.97 21.24
C THR A 181 -8.77 -7.78 19.79
N MET A 182 -9.92 -7.14 19.59
CA MET A 182 -10.45 -6.80 18.25
C MET A 182 -9.84 -5.48 17.77
N ASN A 183 -8.55 -5.49 17.39
CA ASN A 183 -7.87 -4.27 16.95
C ASN A 183 -6.66 -4.53 16.03
N ALA A 184 -6.16 -3.46 15.42
CA ALA A 184 -4.81 -3.31 14.89
C ALA A 184 -4.43 -1.82 15.02
N PHE A 185 -3.15 -1.49 15.20
CA PHE A 185 -2.74 -0.08 15.20
C PHE A 185 -1.24 0.14 14.96
N TYR A 186 -0.90 1.32 14.45
CA TYR A 186 0.42 1.93 14.46
C TYR A 186 0.66 2.75 15.75
N SER A 187 1.88 2.72 16.28
CA SER A 187 2.33 3.57 17.39
C SER A 187 3.71 4.15 17.10
N ARG A 188 3.79 5.48 17.01
CA ARG A 188 5.08 6.20 16.85
C ARG A 188 6.00 6.00 18.06
N ASN A 189 5.46 6.13 19.28
CA ASN A 189 6.24 6.09 20.51
C ASN A 189 6.84 4.71 20.77
N GLU A 190 6.06 3.66 20.50
CA GLU A 190 6.55 2.29 20.57
C GLU A 190 7.32 1.86 19.33
N LYS A 191 7.37 2.73 18.31
CA LYS A 191 7.96 2.45 16.99
C LYS A 191 7.38 1.16 16.40
N ALA A 192 6.08 0.95 16.51
CA ALA A 192 5.47 -0.36 16.33
C ALA A 192 4.21 -0.39 15.47
N LEU A 193 4.05 -1.49 14.71
CA LEU A 193 2.77 -1.97 14.20
C LEU A 193 2.32 -3.14 15.07
N LYS A 194 1.08 -3.13 15.53
CA LYS A 194 0.50 -4.15 16.40
C LYS A 194 -0.77 -4.71 15.78
N PHE A 195 -0.77 -6.02 15.57
CA PHE A 195 -1.91 -6.78 15.08
C PHE A 195 -2.34 -7.77 16.16
N PHE A 196 -3.64 -7.98 16.29
CA PHE A 196 -4.21 -8.76 17.39
C PHE A 196 -5.07 -9.90 16.84
N GLN A 197 -5.43 -10.80 17.74
CA GLN A 197 -6.25 -11.96 17.43
C GLN A 197 -7.45 -12.03 18.38
N PHE A 198 -8.56 -12.60 17.94
CA PHE A 198 -9.74 -12.77 18.78
C PHE A 198 -10.63 -13.89 18.25
N ALA A 199 -11.41 -14.49 19.15
CA ALA A 199 -12.40 -15.50 18.77
C ALA A 199 -13.58 -14.82 18.06
N LYS A 200 -14.02 -15.37 16.92
CA LYS A 200 -15.14 -14.83 16.15
C LYS A 200 -16.38 -14.63 17.05
N PRO A 201 -16.86 -13.40 17.25
CA PRO A 201 -18.02 -13.17 18.10
C PRO A 201 -19.26 -13.91 17.58
N GLY A 202 -20.02 -14.51 18.49
CA GLY A 202 -21.25 -15.25 18.17
C GLY A 202 -21.07 -16.64 17.56
N ALA A 203 -19.85 -17.12 17.34
CA ALA A 203 -19.61 -18.49 16.86
C ALA A 203 -19.65 -19.53 18.00
N PRO A 204 -20.11 -20.77 17.74
CA PRO A 204 -20.11 -21.85 18.74
C PRO A 204 -18.68 -22.26 19.12
N ALA A 205 -18.50 -22.74 20.35
CA ALA A 205 -17.19 -23.19 20.83
C ALA A 205 -16.78 -24.55 20.23
N PRO A 206 -15.50 -24.74 19.83
CA PRO A 206 -14.43 -23.73 19.80
C PRO A 206 -14.63 -22.75 18.63
N ALA A 207 -14.72 -21.46 18.95
CA ALA A 207 -14.93 -20.43 17.95
C ALA A 207 -13.66 -20.26 17.09
N PRO A 208 -13.79 -20.06 15.77
CA PRO A 208 -12.64 -19.80 14.91
C PRO A 208 -11.95 -18.50 15.33
N MET A 209 -10.62 -18.51 15.35
CA MET A 209 -9.79 -17.35 15.66
C MET A 209 -9.57 -16.50 14.41
N ILE A 210 -9.82 -15.20 14.53
CA ILE A 210 -9.53 -14.18 13.53
C ILE A 210 -8.21 -13.52 13.92
N PHE A 211 -7.35 -13.25 12.93
CA PHE A 211 -6.04 -12.64 13.13
C PHE A 211 -5.92 -11.44 12.20
N THR A 212 -5.86 -10.23 12.75
CA THR A 212 -5.86 -9.00 11.92
C THR A 212 -4.60 -8.87 11.05
N CYS A 213 -3.52 -9.56 11.41
CA CYS A 213 -2.28 -9.62 10.62
C CYS A 213 -2.41 -10.42 9.32
N ARG A 214 -3.48 -11.22 9.15
CA ARG A 214 -3.71 -12.03 7.93
C ARG A 214 -4.39 -11.26 6.82
N SER A 215 -5.01 -10.13 7.15
CA SER A 215 -5.65 -9.26 6.16
C SER A 215 -4.60 -8.34 5.55
N LEU A 216 -4.37 -8.48 4.24
CA LEU A 216 -3.45 -7.60 3.51
C LEU A 216 -3.86 -6.14 3.69
N ASP A 217 -5.16 -5.86 3.65
CA ASP A 217 -5.71 -4.52 3.83
C ASP A 217 -5.37 -3.91 5.19
N ILE A 218 -5.56 -4.67 6.27
CA ILE A 218 -5.28 -4.17 7.62
C ILE A 218 -3.78 -3.91 7.78
N VAL A 219 -2.93 -4.83 7.33
CA VAL A 219 -1.47 -4.64 7.43
C VAL A 219 -1.01 -3.43 6.59
N ALA A 220 -1.56 -3.26 5.40
CA ALA A 220 -1.26 -2.13 4.53
C ALA A 220 -1.76 -0.80 5.10
N HIS A 221 -2.96 -0.78 5.68
CA HIS A 221 -3.58 0.37 6.33
C HIS A 221 -2.71 0.89 7.48
N GLU A 222 -2.33 0.01 8.41
CA GLU A 222 -1.49 0.40 9.57
C GLU A 222 -0.08 0.83 9.14
N THR A 223 0.47 0.18 8.11
CA THR A 223 1.75 0.62 7.51
C THR A 223 1.59 2.00 6.85
N GLY A 224 0.42 2.27 6.25
CA GLY A 224 0.05 3.56 5.69
C GLY A 224 0.11 4.67 6.74
N HIS A 225 -0.40 4.45 7.96
CA HIS A 225 -0.22 5.41 9.04
C HIS A 225 1.25 5.70 9.34
N ALA A 226 2.11 4.69 9.46
CA ALA A 226 3.54 4.89 9.70
C ALA A 226 4.24 5.68 8.58
N ILE A 227 3.83 5.45 7.33
CA ILE A 227 4.32 6.18 6.16
C ILE A 227 3.85 7.64 6.19
N LEU A 228 2.55 7.88 6.40
CA LEU A 228 2.00 9.23 6.50
C LEU A 228 2.64 10.00 7.63
N ASP A 229 2.90 9.35 8.74
CA ASP A 229 3.54 9.93 9.91
C ASP A 229 4.96 10.45 9.61
N SER A 230 5.68 9.79 8.70
CA SER A 230 6.95 10.32 8.20
C SER A 230 6.77 11.54 7.28
N LEU A 231 5.70 11.58 6.49
CA LEU A 231 5.48 12.63 5.49
C LEU A 231 4.88 13.90 6.10
N LYS A 232 3.95 13.71 7.05
CA LYS A 232 3.18 14.74 7.74
C LYS A 232 3.03 14.41 9.23
N PRO A 233 4.12 14.47 10.01
CA PRO A 233 4.10 14.13 11.44
C PRO A 233 3.13 14.99 12.27
N GLY A 234 2.78 16.19 11.81
CA GLY A 234 1.80 17.05 12.49
C GLY A 234 0.35 16.59 12.38
N TRP A 235 0.03 15.63 11.50
CA TRP A 235 -1.35 15.21 11.25
C TRP A 235 -1.91 14.21 12.27
N ILE A 236 -1.05 13.59 13.09
CA ILE A 236 -1.48 12.59 14.09
C ILE A 236 -2.15 13.23 15.33
N GLY A 237 -1.90 14.52 15.61
CA GLY A 237 -2.40 15.19 16.81
C GLY A 237 -3.90 15.51 16.80
N ALA A 238 -4.58 15.37 17.95
CA ALA A 238 -6.03 15.54 18.05
C ALA A 238 -6.54 16.98 18.11
N SER A 239 -5.67 17.98 18.24
CA SER A 239 -6.04 19.40 18.25
C SER A 239 -6.23 20.00 16.85
N SER A 240 -5.93 19.25 15.78
CA SER A 240 -6.10 19.72 14.41
C SER A 240 -7.56 19.68 13.95
N ASN A 241 -7.88 20.33 12.83
CA ASN A 241 -9.16 20.17 12.13
C ASN A 241 -9.56 18.67 11.98
N PRO A 242 -10.83 18.28 12.21
CA PRO A 242 -11.29 16.88 12.04
C PRO A 242 -10.96 16.27 10.67
N GLN A 243 -10.95 17.08 9.61
CA GLN A 243 -10.54 16.63 8.29
C GLN A 243 -9.08 16.16 8.26
N THR A 244 -8.19 16.69 9.09
CA THR A 244 -6.79 16.22 9.19
C THR A 244 -6.73 14.80 9.73
N GLY A 245 -7.51 14.48 10.77
CA GLY A 245 -7.62 13.10 11.26
C GLY A 245 -8.31 12.17 10.26
N ALA A 246 -9.34 12.67 9.57
CA ALA A 246 -10.00 11.91 8.51
C ALA A 246 -9.09 11.66 7.28
N LEU A 247 -8.19 12.59 6.94
CA LEU A 247 -7.14 12.36 5.93
C LEU A 247 -6.18 11.25 6.37
N HIS A 248 -5.90 11.15 7.68
CA HIS A 248 -5.03 10.11 8.23
C HIS A 248 -5.64 8.71 8.06
N GLU A 249 -6.93 8.56 8.34
CA GLU A 249 -7.69 7.32 8.11
C GLU A 249 -7.85 7.02 6.62
N ALA A 250 -8.24 8.02 5.82
CA ALA A 250 -8.41 7.86 4.38
C ALA A 250 -7.10 7.42 3.71
N PHE A 251 -5.95 7.93 4.16
CA PHE A 251 -4.66 7.50 3.64
C PHE A 251 -4.34 6.03 3.96
N GLY A 252 -4.74 5.54 5.14
CA GLY A 252 -4.62 4.11 5.47
C GLY A 252 -5.43 3.25 4.49
N ASP A 253 -6.72 3.58 4.31
CA ASP A 253 -7.61 2.87 3.38
C ASP A 253 -7.07 2.89 1.94
N LEU A 254 -6.69 4.08 1.46
CA LEU A 254 -6.18 4.24 0.11
C LEU A 254 -4.83 3.53 -0.08
N THR A 255 -3.98 3.47 0.94
CA THR A 255 -2.72 2.72 0.88
C THR A 255 -2.97 1.23 0.65
N ALA A 256 -3.98 0.65 1.30
CA ALA A 256 -4.37 -0.74 1.08
C ALA A 256 -4.91 -0.97 -0.34
N ILE A 257 -5.84 -0.12 -0.81
CA ILE A 257 -6.39 -0.16 -2.16
C ILE A 257 -5.27 -0.09 -3.22
N PHE A 258 -4.37 0.88 -3.11
CA PHE A 258 -3.29 1.03 -4.07
C PHE A 258 -2.22 -0.06 -3.95
N LEU A 259 -2.03 -0.66 -2.77
CA LEU A 259 -1.20 -1.86 -2.64
C LEU A 259 -1.79 -3.02 -3.42
N ALA A 260 -3.09 -3.29 -3.27
CA ALA A 260 -3.76 -4.35 -4.01
C ALA A 260 -3.63 -4.12 -5.53
N LEU A 261 -3.93 -2.91 -6.01
CA LEU A 261 -3.80 -2.52 -7.42
C LEU A 261 -2.36 -2.53 -7.95
N SER A 262 -1.36 -2.41 -7.09
CA SER A 262 0.04 -2.50 -7.52
C SER A 262 0.48 -3.92 -7.90
N GLN A 263 -0.39 -4.92 -7.67
CA GLN A 263 -0.17 -6.32 -8.00
C GLN A 263 -0.99 -6.67 -9.25
N LEU A 264 -0.31 -7.02 -10.34
CA LEU A 264 -0.96 -7.28 -11.63
C LEU A 264 -2.00 -8.41 -11.55
N ASP A 265 -1.69 -9.47 -10.80
CA ASP A 265 -2.60 -10.62 -10.61
C ASP A 265 -3.90 -10.23 -9.90
N GLN A 266 -3.86 -9.25 -9.00
CA GLN A 266 -5.07 -8.71 -8.36
C GLN A 266 -5.84 -7.76 -9.28
N ALA A 267 -5.13 -6.93 -10.06
CA ALA A 267 -5.76 -6.08 -11.05
C ALA A 267 -6.50 -6.94 -12.10
N GLU A 268 -5.90 -8.03 -12.58
CA GLU A 268 -6.53 -9.00 -13.48
C GLU A 268 -7.79 -9.61 -12.86
N ALA A 269 -7.70 -10.11 -11.62
CA ALA A 269 -8.84 -10.67 -10.91
C ALA A 269 -9.98 -9.64 -10.74
N LEU A 270 -9.63 -8.38 -10.46
CA LEU A 270 -10.60 -7.31 -10.32
C LEU A 270 -11.30 -7.01 -11.65
N ILE A 271 -10.56 -6.93 -12.76
CA ILE A 271 -11.13 -6.70 -14.09
C ILE A 271 -12.08 -7.84 -14.47
N VAL A 272 -11.69 -9.10 -14.23
CA VAL A 272 -12.55 -10.27 -14.49
C VAL A 272 -13.83 -10.22 -13.67
N LEU A 273 -13.71 -9.98 -12.36
CA LEU A 273 -14.85 -9.91 -11.43
C LEU A 273 -15.83 -8.79 -11.81
N THR A 274 -15.30 -7.62 -12.16
CA THR A 274 -16.09 -6.42 -12.41
C THR A 274 -16.49 -6.24 -13.87
N LYS A 275 -15.94 -7.04 -14.79
CA LYS A 275 -16.02 -6.82 -16.24
C LYS A 275 -15.55 -5.42 -16.65
N GLY A 276 -14.55 -4.90 -15.95
CA GLY A 276 -13.97 -3.58 -16.17
C GLY A 276 -14.82 -2.40 -15.68
N ASN A 277 -15.87 -2.62 -14.89
CA ASN A 277 -16.60 -1.54 -14.21
C ASN A 277 -16.34 -1.58 -12.69
N LEU A 278 -15.45 -0.72 -12.19
CA LEU A 278 -15.01 -0.74 -10.79
C LEU A 278 -16.11 -0.44 -9.75
N HIS A 279 -17.30 0.02 -10.18
CA HIS A 279 -18.47 0.20 -9.30
C HIS A 279 -19.33 -1.08 -9.16
N ASN A 280 -19.02 -2.14 -9.90
CA ASN A 280 -19.59 -3.45 -9.63
C ASN A 280 -19.00 -3.99 -8.31
N LYS A 281 -19.80 -4.71 -7.52
CA LYS A 281 -19.37 -5.31 -6.24
C LYS A 281 -18.04 -6.04 -6.40
N ASN A 282 -17.06 -5.70 -5.57
CA ASN A 282 -15.71 -6.23 -5.65
C ASN A 282 -14.98 -6.22 -4.29
N PHE A 283 -13.83 -6.90 -4.24
CA PHE A 283 -12.98 -7.01 -3.05
C PHE A 283 -12.01 -5.82 -2.86
N LEU A 284 -11.85 -4.96 -3.86
CA LEU A 284 -10.97 -3.79 -3.76
C LEU A 284 -11.62 -2.68 -2.93
N SER A 285 -12.92 -2.45 -3.12
CA SER A 285 -13.65 -1.40 -2.43
C SER A 285 -14.06 -1.80 -1.01
N SER A 286 -14.17 -3.09 -0.72
CA SER A 286 -14.57 -3.61 0.59
C SER A 286 -13.36 -3.79 1.50
N MET A 287 -13.22 -2.94 2.52
CA MET A 287 -12.05 -2.96 3.40
C MET A 287 -12.23 -3.93 4.57
N ALA A 288 -11.28 -4.84 4.80
CA ALA A 288 -11.24 -5.74 5.96
C ALA A 288 -12.50 -6.62 6.10
N GLU A 289 -12.78 -7.42 5.08
CA GLU A 289 -14.02 -8.21 4.95
C GLU A 289 -14.19 -9.32 6.00
N GLU A 290 -13.12 -9.89 6.56
CA GLU A 290 -13.27 -10.82 7.69
C GLU A 290 -13.67 -10.08 8.98
N PHE A 291 -13.14 -8.86 9.15
CA PHE A 291 -13.26 -8.12 10.39
C PHE A 291 -14.60 -7.38 10.53
N GLY A 292 -15.14 -6.87 9.43
CA GLY A 292 -16.44 -6.19 9.41
C GLY A 292 -17.59 -7.04 9.97
N PRO A 293 -17.87 -8.24 9.41
CA PRO A 293 -18.92 -9.13 9.90
C PRO A 293 -18.65 -9.66 11.31
N ALA A 294 -17.38 -9.84 11.68
CA ALA A 294 -17.02 -10.20 13.04
C ALA A 294 -17.41 -9.11 14.07
N LEU A 295 -17.52 -7.86 13.64
CA LEU A 295 -18.04 -6.74 14.44
C LEU A 295 -19.51 -6.41 14.15
N GLY A 296 -20.24 -7.30 13.45
CA GLY A 296 -21.66 -7.16 13.18
C GLY A 296 -22.02 -6.25 12.01
N ARG A 297 -21.10 -6.03 11.05
CA ARG A 297 -21.38 -5.30 9.80
C ARG A 297 -21.74 -6.26 8.66
N ASP A 298 -22.48 -5.77 7.67
CA ASP A 298 -22.95 -6.61 6.55
C ASP A 298 -21.85 -7.00 5.55
N ASN A 299 -20.78 -6.20 5.46
CA ASN A 299 -19.61 -6.45 4.61
C ASN A 299 -18.34 -6.05 5.40
N GLY A 300 -17.31 -5.51 4.73
CA GLY A 300 -16.12 -4.97 5.38
C GLY A 300 -16.40 -3.83 6.37
N LEU A 301 -15.34 -3.39 7.07
CA LEU A 301 -15.42 -2.25 7.98
C LEU A 301 -15.86 -0.98 7.26
N ARG A 302 -15.40 -0.76 6.04
CA ARG A 302 -15.75 0.39 5.21
C ARG A 302 -15.87 -0.05 3.76
N ASN A 303 -16.55 0.76 2.95
CA ASN A 303 -16.62 0.59 1.50
C ASN A 303 -16.13 1.87 0.82
N ALA A 304 -15.05 1.78 0.04
CA ALA A 304 -14.51 2.88 -0.72
C ALA A 304 -15.44 3.31 -1.87
N ASP A 305 -16.24 2.41 -2.41
CA ASP A 305 -17.27 2.71 -3.41
C ASP A 305 -18.53 3.24 -2.68
N ASN A 306 -18.58 4.56 -2.45
CA ASN A 306 -19.66 5.22 -1.71
C ASN A 306 -19.85 6.69 -2.14
N ASP A 307 -21.07 7.20 -2.03
CA ASP A 307 -21.45 8.57 -2.42
C ASP A 307 -21.51 9.57 -1.25
N LYS A 308 -20.86 9.28 -0.11
CA LYS A 308 -21.00 10.10 1.10
C LYS A 308 -20.53 11.53 0.88
N LYS A 309 -21.33 12.48 1.37
CA LYS A 309 -21.02 13.91 1.34
C LYS A 309 -20.66 14.42 2.72
N MET A 310 -19.94 15.54 2.77
CA MET A 310 -19.59 16.21 4.02
C MET A 310 -20.82 16.54 4.90
N SER A 311 -21.98 16.85 4.31
CA SER A 311 -23.23 17.09 5.07
C SER A 311 -23.86 15.85 5.69
N GLU A 312 -23.45 14.65 5.30
CA GLU A 312 -24.10 13.37 5.65
C GLU A 312 -23.30 12.57 6.69
N VAL A 313 -22.11 13.03 7.04
CA VAL A 313 -21.18 12.37 7.95
C VAL A 313 -20.98 13.18 9.23
N SER A 314 -20.60 12.48 10.29
CA SER A 314 -20.17 13.08 11.56
C SER A 314 -18.72 13.58 11.48
N SER A 315 -18.28 14.33 12.50
CA SER A 315 -16.88 14.72 12.66
C SER A 315 -15.97 13.59 13.18
N GLU A 316 -16.53 12.39 13.38
CA GLU A 316 -15.76 11.20 13.73
C GLU A 316 -14.85 10.82 12.55
N VAL A 317 -13.56 10.63 12.84
CA VAL A 317 -12.52 10.53 11.80
C VAL A 317 -12.75 9.39 10.80
N HIS A 318 -13.31 8.24 11.20
CA HIS A 318 -13.61 7.17 10.24
C HIS A 318 -14.79 7.53 9.36
N ASP A 319 -15.87 8.03 9.96
CA ASP A 319 -17.07 8.40 9.23
C ASP A 319 -16.76 9.50 8.20
N LEU A 320 -16.03 10.53 8.62
CA LEU A 320 -15.57 11.63 7.76
C LEU A 320 -14.57 11.18 6.68
N SER A 321 -13.68 10.23 6.99
CA SER A 321 -12.67 9.74 6.03
C SER A 321 -13.28 9.11 4.77
N GLN A 322 -14.46 8.49 4.89
CA GLN A 322 -15.13 7.82 3.78
C GLN A 322 -15.49 8.78 2.64
N VAL A 323 -15.72 10.07 2.93
CA VAL A 323 -15.95 11.10 1.92
C VAL A 323 -14.71 11.25 1.02
N PHE A 324 -13.52 11.31 1.63
CA PHE A 324 -12.28 11.47 0.88
C PHE A 324 -11.87 10.17 0.18
N THR A 325 -11.96 9.03 0.87
CA THR A 325 -11.68 7.70 0.30
C THR A 325 -12.56 7.44 -0.92
N GLY A 326 -13.87 7.70 -0.83
CA GLY A 326 -14.79 7.53 -1.95
C GLY A 326 -14.56 8.51 -3.09
N GLY A 327 -14.20 9.76 -2.79
CA GLY A 327 -13.81 10.73 -3.82
C GLY A 327 -12.59 10.27 -4.63
N ILE A 328 -11.58 9.68 -3.99
CA ILE A 328 -10.40 9.14 -4.68
C ILE A 328 -10.74 7.85 -5.44
N TYR A 329 -11.61 7.00 -4.91
CA TYR A 329 -12.04 5.77 -5.58
C TYR A 329 -12.82 6.06 -6.87
N ASP A 330 -13.73 7.03 -6.86
CA ASP A 330 -14.42 7.45 -8.08
C ASP A 330 -13.47 8.08 -9.10
N VAL A 331 -12.50 8.88 -8.63
CA VAL A 331 -11.47 9.45 -9.51
C VAL A 331 -10.62 8.34 -10.15
N LEU A 332 -10.30 7.27 -9.42
CA LEU A 332 -9.65 6.08 -9.97
C LEU A 332 -10.50 5.45 -11.07
N ALA A 333 -11.80 5.23 -10.81
CA ALA A 333 -12.72 4.61 -11.74
C ALA A 333 -12.86 5.44 -13.03
N ASP A 334 -13.01 6.76 -12.91
CA ASP A 334 -13.11 7.67 -14.06
C ASP A 334 -11.80 7.74 -14.86
N MET A 335 -10.65 7.85 -14.19
CA MET A 335 -9.35 7.84 -14.88
C MET A 335 -9.13 6.52 -15.61
N PHE A 336 -9.46 5.39 -14.98
CA PHE A 336 -9.34 4.08 -15.61
C PHE A 336 -10.27 3.96 -16.82
N ALA A 337 -11.55 4.33 -16.67
CA ALA A 337 -12.52 4.30 -17.76
C ALA A 337 -12.11 5.21 -18.93
N HIS A 338 -11.49 6.35 -18.64
CA HIS A 338 -10.97 7.28 -19.64
C HIS A 338 -9.74 6.73 -20.39
N ASP A 339 -8.79 6.14 -19.67
CA ASP A 339 -7.55 5.60 -20.26
C ASP A 339 -7.80 4.25 -20.97
N ARG A 340 -8.84 3.51 -20.57
CA ARG A 340 -9.17 2.18 -21.07
C ARG A 340 -9.33 2.18 -22.59
N ASN A 341 -8.47 1.41 -23.26
CA ASN A 341 -8.54 1.21 -24.70
C ASN A 341 -8.42 -0.26 -25.08
N LEU A 342 -9.58 -0.92 -25.21
CA LEU A 342 -9.70 -2.35 -25.52
C LEU A 342 -9.03 -2.79 -26.84
N SER A 343 -8.73 -1.86 -27.73
CA SER A 343 -8.08 -2.16 -29.01
C SER A 343 -6.56 -2.12 -28.97
N LYS A 344 -5.96 -1.59 -27.89
CA LYS A 344 -4.52 -1.29 -27.82
C LYS A 344 -3.82 -1.82 -26.59
N GLU A 345 -4.52 -1.89 -25.45
CA GLU A 345 -3.88 -2.18 -24.17
C GLU A 345 -4.64 -3.26 -23.40
N ASP A 346 -3.90 -4.00 -22.59
CA ASP A 346 -4.46 -4.91 -21.60
C ASP A 346 -5.08 -4.10 -20.44
N GLU A 347 -6.31 -4.42 -20.09
CA GLU A 347 -7.09 -3.64 -19.12
C GLU A 347 -6.48 -3.69 -17.71
N ALA A 348 -5.91 -4.83 -17.30
CA ALA A 348 -5.27 -4.95 -16.00
C ALA A 348 -3.99 -4.11 -15.96
N LEU A 349 -3.21 -4.10 -17.04
CA LEU A 349 -2.05 -3.22 -17.17
C LEU A 349 -2.45 -1.74 -17.11
N THR A 350 -3.49 -1.32 -17.84
CA THR A 350 -4.00 0.07 -17.78
C THR A 350 -4.40 0.41 -16.34
N LEU A 351 -5.15 -0.46 -15.66
CA LEU A 351 -5.57 -0.24 -14.28
C LEU A 351 -4.38 -0.10 -13.31
N VAL A 352 -3.37 -0.95 -13.41
CA VAL A 352 -2.14 -0.85 -12.59
C VAL A 352 -1.44 0.50 -12.83
N GLN A 353 -1.37 0.95 -14.09
CA GLN A 353 -0.73 2.22 -14.45
C GLN A 353 -1.51 3.43 -13.93
N THR A 354 -2.84 3.42 -14.08
CA THR A 354 -3.73 4.46 -13.53
C THR A 354 -3.61 4.51 -12.01
N GLY A 355 -3.69 3.36 -11.32
CA GLY A 355 -3.53 3.27 -9.88
C GLY A 355 -2.17 3.78 -9.40
N ARG A 356 -1.07 3.42 -10.11
CA ARG A 356 0.28 3.92 -9.81
C ARG A 356 0.37 5.44 -9.91
N TYR A 357 -0.21 6.02 -10.97
CA TYR A 357 -0.22 7.47 -11.14
C TYR A 357 -1.03 8.16 -10.04
N LEU A 358 -2.25 7.69 -9.77
CA LEU A 358 -3.13 8.30 -8.78
C LEU A 358 -2.57 8.20 -7.35
N TYR A 359 -1.93 7.08 -6.98
CA TYR A 359 -1.25 6.98 -5.69
C TYR A 359 -0.08 7.96 -5.56
N SER A 360 0.74 8.10 -6.61
CA SER A 360 1.81 9.11 -6.65
C SER A 360 1.27 10.54 -6.59
N LEU A 361 0.14 10.80 -7.26
CA LEU A 361 -0.55 12.09 -7.21
C LEU A 361 -1.07 12.39 -5.80
N LEU A 362 -1.70 11.42 -5.13
CA LEU A 362 -2.17 11.53 -3.75
C LEU A 362 -1.01 11.83 -2.79
N LEU A 363 0.09 11.07 -2.87
CA LEU A 363 1.28 11.27 -2.04
C LEU A 363 1.87 12.67 -2.21
N ARG A 364 2.07 13.12 -3.46
CA ARG A 364 2.58 14.47 -3.74
C ARG A 364 1.59 15.55 -3.30
N GLY A 365 0.29 15.31 -3.47
CA GLY A 365 -0.78 16.20 -3.00
C GLY A 365 -0.75 16.38 -1.48
N ILE A 366 -0.62 15.27 -0.74
CA ILE A 366 -0.43 15.28 0.71
C ILE A 366 0.85 16.01 1.08
N GLN A 367 1.99 15.72 0.44
CA GLN A 367 3.26 16.39 0.72
C GLN A 367 3.19 17.91 0.49
N GLY A 368 2.45 18.36 -0.52
CA GLY A 368 2.22 19.78 -0.81
C GLY A 368 1.21 20.48 0.12
N ALA A 369 0.38 19.74 0.85
CA ALA A 369 -0.61 20.30 1.76
C ALA A 369 0.04 20.88 3.05
N PRO A 370 -0.68 21.73 3.82
CA PRO A 370 -0.16 22.30 5.07
C PRO A 370 0.37 21.25 6.06
N ALA A 371 1.42 21.60 6.81
CA ALA A 371 2.06 20.70 7.77
C ALA A 371 1.16 20.34 8.98
N ALA A 372 0.17 21.18 9.29
CA ALA A 372 -0.84 21.00 10.31
C ALA A 372 -2.17 21.58 9.83
N ASN A 373 -3.29 21.14 10.41
CA ASN A 373 -4.64 21.63 10.06
C ASN A 373 -5.01 21.53 8.57
N ALA A 374 -4.45 20.53 7.87
CA ALA A 374 -4.80 20.30 6.48
C ALA A 374 -6.27 19.86 6.35
N THR A 375 -6.96 20.42 5.37
CA THR A 375 -8.31 20.05 4.97
C THR A 375 -8.28 19.20 3.71
N PHE A 376 -9.40 18.53 3.41
CA PHE A 376 -9.56 17.80 2.14
C PHE A 376 -9.33 18.73 0.94
N ALA A 377 -9.87 19.95 0.98
CA ALA A 377 -9.68 20.94 -0.07
C ALA A 377 -8.20 21.27 -0.33
N ASN A 378 -7.36 21.33 0.72
CA ASN A 378 -5.93 21.58 0.53
C ASN A 378 -5.27 20.48 -0.28
N VAL A 379 -5.56 19.21 0.01
CA VAL A 379 -5.00 18.07 -0.73
C VAL A 379 -5.52 18.05 -2.16
N VAL A 380 -6.82 18.27 -2.37
CA VAL A 380 -7.44 18.31 -3.71
C VAL A 380 -6.82 19.40 -4.58
N ASN A 381 -6.63 20.61 -4.03
CA ASN A 381 -6.00 21.71 -4.77
C ASN A 381 -4.55 21.42 -5.17
N GLN A 382 -3.79 20.74 -4.30
CA GLN A 382 -2.45 20.27 -4.66
C GLN A 382 -2.51 19.23 -5.79
N MET A 383 -3.40 18.25 -5.69
CA MET A 383 -3.58 17.23 -6.74
C MET A 383 -3.98 17.86 -8.09
N LEU A 384 -4.85 18.86 -8.10
CA LEU A 384 -5.23 19.59 -9.32
C LEU A 384 -4.04 20.30 -9.96
N THR A 385 -3.24 20.99 -9.13
CA THR A 385 -2.03 21.70 -9.56
C THR A 385 -1.01 20.74 -10.16
N ILE A 386 -0.75 19.64 -9.46
CA ILE A 386 0.21 18.62 -9.87
C ILE A 386 -0.24 17.92 -11.17
N THR A 387 -1.54 17.59 -11.28
CA THR A 387 -2.08 16.98 -12.50
C THR A 387 -1.91 17.87 -13.73
N ALA A 388 -2.05 19.19 -13.58
CA ALA A 388 -1.74 20.13 -14.64
C ALA A 388 -0.25 20.16 -14.98
N ALA A 389 0.62 20.20 -13.95
CA ALA A 389 2.07 20.24 -14.12
C ALA A 389 2.63 18.97 -14.78
N ASP A 390 2.04 17.80 -14.50
CA ASP A 390 2.39 16.52 -15.11
C ASP A 390 1.92 16.40 -16.57
N GLY A 391 1.22 17.41 -17.10
CA GLY A 391 0.74 17.42 -18.49
C GLY A 391 -0.40 16.43 -18.76
N LYS A 392 -1.12 15.99 -17.72
CA LYS A 392 -2.26 15.07 -17.88
C LYS A 392 -3.46 15.73 -18.57
N PRO A 393 -4.33 14.93 -19.21
CA PRO A 393 -5.55 15.42 -19.85
C PRO A 393 -6.42 16.27 -18.90
N VAL A 394 -7.25 17.14 -19.47
CA VAL A 394 -8.11 18.04 -18.67
C VAL A 394 -9.18 17.28 -17.90
N GLU A 395 -9.59 16.15 -18.45
CA GLU A 395 -10.52 15.17 -17.89
C GLU A 395 -10.08 14.74 -16.49
N TYR A 396 -8.79 14.50 -16.26
CA TYR A 396 -8.29 14.14 -14.92
C TYR A 396 -8.57 15.22 -13.88
N ARG A 397 -8.42 16.50 -14.27
CA ARG A 397 -8.74 17.64 -13.39
C ARG A 397 -10.25 17.79 -13.22
N ASN A 398 -11.02 17.50 -14.27
CA ASN A 398 -12.48 17.48 -14.20
C ASN A 398 -12.97 16.40 -13.24
N PHE A 399 -12.42 15.18 -13.27
CA PHE A 399 -12.78 14.09 -12.36
C PHE A 399 -12.52 14.49 -10.90
N LEU A 400 -11.31 14.99 -10.59
CA LEU A 400 -10.97 15.50 -9.26
C LEU A 400 -11.94 16.60 -8.81
N ARG A 401 -12.12 17.65 -9.61
CA ARG A 401 -13.02 18.75 -9.27
C ARG A 401 -14.46 18.25 -9.07
N ASN A 402 -14.98 17.45 -10.00
CA ASN A 402 -16.38 17.03 -10.01
C ASN A 402 -16.69 16.18 -8.79
N HIS A 403 -15.89 15.13 -8.52
CA HIS A 403 -16.11 14.23 -7.39
C HIS A 403 -16.00 14.93 -6.05
N PHE A 404 -15.04 15.82 -5.88
CA PHE A 404 -14.90 16.59 -4.65
C PHE A 404 -15.91 17.75 -4.54
N THR A 405 -16.50 18.22 -5.64
CA THR A 405 -17.63 19.16 -5.59
C THR A 405 -18.94 18.47 -5.21
N VAL A 406 -19.30 17.33 -5.82
CA VAL A 406 -20.55 16.62 -5.48
C VAL A 406 -20.54 16.08 -4.05
N ARG A 407 -19.35 15.77 -3.52
CA ARG A 407 -19.11 15.40 -2.12
C ARG A 407 -19.06 16.60 -1.17
N GLN A 408 -19.27 17.81 -1.69
CA GLN A 408 -19.29 19.07 -0.94
C GLN A 408 -17.97 19.36 -0.21
N VAL A 409 -16.84 18.97 -0.79
CA VAL A 409 -15.51 19.31 -0.26
C VAL A 409 -15.05 20.67 -0.78
N VAL A 410 -15.26 20.92 -2.08
CA VAL A 410 -14.86 22.15 -2.76
C VAL A 410 -15.97 22.75 -3.62
N VAL A 411 -15.97 24.07 -3.77
CA VAL A 411 -16.86 24.79 -4.68
C VAL A 411 -16.21 24.87 -6.07
N SER A 412 -16.90 24.37 -7.08
CA SER A 412 -16.46 24.53 -8.46
C SER A 412 -16.72 25.96 -8.96
N PRO A 413 -15.71 26.68 -9.51
CA PRO A 413 -15.88 28.02 -10.07
C PRO A 413 -16.52 28.02 -11.46
N THR A 414 -16.78 26.84 -12.02
CA THR A 414 -17.33 26.62 -13.37
C THR A 414 -18.38 25.52 -13.33
N PRO A 415 -19.35 25.48 -14.25
CA PRO A 415 -20.26 24.34 -14.36
C PRO A 415 -19.48 23.02 -14.50
N LEU A 416 -19.95 21.94 -13.87
CA LEU A 416 -19.26 20.65 -13.88
C LEU A 416 -19.18 20.01 -15.28
N THR A 417 -20.01 20.48 -16.21
CA THR A 417 -20.02 20.11 -17.63
C THR A 417 -18.95 20.82 -18.46
N GLN A 418 -18.25 21.81 -17.89
CA GLN A 418 -17.19 22.56 -18.57
C GLN A 418 -15.81 22.19 -18.03
N ASP A 419 -14.79 22.35 -18.87
CA ASP A 419 -13.41 22.06 -18.51
C ASP A 419 -12.83 22.99 -17.46
N PHE A 420 -12.18 22.39 -16.46
CA PHE A 420 -11.40 23.11 -15.47
C PHE A 420 -9.94 23.26 -15.91
N LYS A 421 -9.58 24.47 -16.32
CA LYS A 421 -8.22 24.81 -16.78
C LYS A 421 -7.15 24.80 -15.67
N GLY A 422 -7.50 24.56 -14.41
CA GLY A 422 -6.54 24.33 -13.32
C GLY A 422 -5.85 25.58 -12.76
N LYS A 423 -6.30 26.79 -13.11
CA LYS A 423 -5.62 28.05 -12.70
C LYS A 423 -6.14 28.67 -11.39
N ALA A 424 -7.27 28.22 -10.88
CA ALA A 424 -7.90 28.78 -9.69
C ALA A 424 -7.84 27.78 -8.53
N GLU A 425 -7.52 28.27 -7.33
CA GLU A 425 -7.69 27.47 -6.12
C GLU A 425 -9.19 27.30 -5.85
N LEU A 426 -9.63 26.06 -5.60
CA LEU A 426 -11.02 25.78 -5.28
C LEU A 426 -11.27 26.08 -3.80
N MET A 427 -12.32 26.87 -3.53
CA MET A 427 -12.71 27.21 -2.17
C MET A 427 -13.29 25.98 -1.46
N ALA A 428 -12.92 25.77 -0.20
CA ALA A 428 -13.54 24.74 0.64
C ALA A 428 -15.01 25.10 0.93
N VAL A 429 -15.89 24.11 0.94
CA VAL A 429 -17.26 24.29 1.43
C VAL A 429 -17.23 24.32 2.96
N ASN A 430 -17.91 25.29 3.58
CA ASN A 430 -18.00 25.37 5.03
C ASN A 430 -19.09 24.45 5.57
N HIS A 431 -18.73 23.58 6.53
CA HIS A 431 -19.63 22.65 7.21
C HIS A 431 -19.55 22.89 8.72
N PRO A 432 -20.45 23.69 9.31
CA PRO A 432 -20.35 24.11 10.72
C PRO A 432 -20.36 22.95 11.73
N HIS A 433 -20.97 21.81 11.38
CA HIS A 433 -20.99 20.61 12.22
C HIS A 433 -19.69 19.80 12.18
N LEU A 434 -18.83 20.03 11.19
CA LEU A 434 -17.52 19.35 11.05
C LEU A 434 -16.40 20.17 11.69
N THR A 435 -16.58 20.44 12.98
CA THR A 435 -15.63 21.18 13.81
C THR A 435 -15.03 20.30 14.89
N VAL A 436 -13.92 20.74 15.49
CA VAL A 436 -13.43 20.12 16.72
C VAL A 436 -14.52 20.17 17.79
N GLN A 437 -14.58 19.16 18.65
CA GLN A 437 -15.53 19.11 19.75
C GLN A 437 -15.33 20.30 20.70
N ALA A 438 -16.30 20.54 21.60
CA ALA A 438 -16.19 21.58 22.63
C ALA A 438 -14.94 21.43 23.53
N SER A 439 -14.39 20.21 23.61
CA SER A 439 -13.11 19.91 24.27
C SER A 439 -11.87 20.45 23.54
N GLY A 440 -12.03 20.99 22.33
CA GLY A 440 -10.93 21.41 21.45
C GLY A 440 -10.30 20.27 20.65
N LEU A 441 -10.83 19.05 20.75
CA LEU A 441 -10.26 17.85 20.14
C LEU A 441 -11.17 17.25 19.06
N GLN A 442 -10.57 16.52 18.13
CA GLN A 442 -11.29 15.72 17.14
C GLN A 442 -12.09 14.57 17.78
N ASP A 443 -13.23 14.21 17.18
CA ASP A 443 -13.91 12.97 17.54
C ASP A 443 -13.16 11.76 16.98
N ARG A 444 -12.50 11.01 17.86
CA ARG A 444 -11.74 9.79 17.54
C ARG A 444 -12.32 8.58 18.28
N SER A 445 -13.58 8.67 18.71
CA SER A 445 -14.20 7.68 19.60
C SER A 445 -14.22 6.26 19.03
N ARG A 446 -14.27 6.13 17.70
CA ARG A 446 -14.29 4.84 16.98
C ARG A 446 -12.95 4.47 16.34
N CYS A 447 -11.90 5.26 16.59
CA CYS A 447 -10.60 5.03 15.99
C CYS A 447 -9.86 3.82 16.55
N CYS A 448 -9.14 3.13 15.65
CA CYS A 448 -8.17 2.12 16.02
C CYS A 448 -7.06 2.77 16.86
N GLY A 449 -6.27 1.98 17.59
CA GLY A 449 -5.38 2.52 18.64
C GLY A 449 -4.50 3.70 18.24
N THR A 450 -4.14 3.84 16.95
CA THR A 450 -3.18 4.81 16.40
C THR A 450 -3.41 6.24 16.86
N MET A 451 -4.60 6.80 16.60
CA MET A 451 -4.92 8.18 16.99
C MET A 451 -5.57 8.28 18.38
N ARG A 452 -5.83 7.15 19.04
CA ARG A 452 -6.40 7.07 20.39
C ARG A 452 -5.36 6.89 21.51
N LEU A 453 -4.08 6.74 21.19
CA LEU A 453 -3.04 6.72 22.21
C LEU A 453 -3.06 8.04 23.01
N ARG A 454 -2.84 7.94 24.33
CA ARG A 454 -3.04 9.04 25.28
C ARG A 454 -2.22 10.29 24.90
N GLU A 455 -1.01 10.08 24.40
CA GLU A 455 -0.09 11.11 23.93
C GLU A 455 -0.64 11.98 22.80
N TYR A 456 -1.62 11.49 22.03
CA TYR A 456 -2.25 12.26 20.96
C TYR A 456 -3.58 12.86 21.37
N GLN A 457 -4.07 12.53 22.56
CA GLN A 457 -5.32 13.04 23.13
C GLN A 457 -5.09 14.19 24.11
N THR A 458 -3.86 14.38 24.60
CA THR A 458 -3.49 15.53 25.42
C THR A 458 -2.97 16.66 24.55
N ASP A 459 -3.56 17.84 24.68
CA ASP A 459 -2.92 19.06 24.22
C ASP A 459 -1.69 19.29 25.12
N GLU A 460 -0.48 19.31 24.55
CA GLU A 460 0.76 19.56 25.31
C GLU A 460 0.71 20.90 26.06
N SER A 461 -0.15 21.84 25.63
CA SER A 461 -0.45 23.08 26.35
C SER A 461 -0.97 22.84 27.77
N MET A 462 -1.59 21.69 28.05
CA MET A 462 -2.06 21.32 29.40
C MET A 462 -0.90 21.11 30.39
N PHE A 463 0.30 20.76 29.90
CA PHE A 463 1.50 20.64 30.72
C PHE A 463 2.30 21.94 30.78
N GLU A 464 2.00 22.96 29.96
CA GLU A 464 2.74 24.23 29.98
C GLU A 464 2.62 24.93 31.32
N GLU A 465 1.45 24.83 31.97
CA GLU A 465 1.23 25.41 33.29
C GLU A 465 2.00 24.65 34.37
N GLU A 466 2.00 23.31 34.34
CA GLU A 466 2.82 22.47 35.23
C GLU A 466 4.32 22.70 35.02
N LEU A 467 4.79 22.76 33.77
CA LEU A 467 6.18 23.06 33.41
C LEU A 467 6.58 24.48 33.84
N LYS A 468 5.68 25.45 33.74
CA LYS A 468 5.89 26.82 34.21
C LYS A 468 5.97 26.88 35.74
N MET A 469 5.17 26.08 36.46
CA MET A 469 5.30 25.92 37.91
C MET A 469 6.59 25.21 38.31
N LEU A 470 6.99 24.17 37.58
CA LEU A 470 8.25 23.45 37.82
C LEU A 470 9.47 24.36 37.61
N ARG A 471 9.47 25.16 36.52
CA ARG A 471 10.51 26.17 36.23
C ARG A 471 10.57 27.26 37.31
N LYS A 472 9.42 27.68 37.85
CA LYS A 472 9.37 28.61 39.01
C LYS A 472 9.93 27.97 40.27
N GLY A 473 9.73 26.67 40.49
CA GLY A 473 10.27 25.92 41.64
C GLY A 473 11.79 25.67 41.55
N ILE A 474 12.34 25.52 40.35
CA ILE A 474 13.78 25.35 40.11
C ILE A 474 14.53 26.70 40.18
N GLY A 475 13.84 27.81 39.89
CA GLY A 475 14.32 29.18 40.10
C GLY A 475 14.34 29.56 41.59
N GLY A 476 15.10 28.79 42.39
CA GLY A 476 15.34 29.09 43.79
C GLY A 476 15.90 30.50 43.97
N THR A 477 15.26 31.26 44.85
CA THR A 477 15.75 32.52 45.40
C THR A 477 17.19 32.37 45.88
N SER A 478 18.14 32.96 45.17
CA SER A 478 19.40 33.37 45.79
C SER A 478 19.08 34.51 46.76
N LYS A 479 19.12 34.19 48.05
CA LYS A 479 19.42 35.15 49.11
C LYS A 479 20.81 34.85 49.63
#